data_AF-A0A418V1P3-F1
#
_entry.id   AF-A0A418V1P3-F1
#
_cell.length_a   1.000
_cell.length_b   1.000
_cell.length_c   1.000
_cell.angle_alpha   90.00
_cell.angle_beta   90.00
_cell.angle_gamma   90.00
#
_symmetry.space_group_name_H-M   'P 1'
#
loop_
_entity.id
_entity.type
_entity.pdbx_description
1 polymer ?
#
loop_
_entity_poly.entity_id
_entity_poly.type
_entity_poly.pdbx_seq_one_letter_code
_entity_poly.pdbx_strand_id
1 'polypeptide(L)' 'MTTTPICPTCNEPLELIGNRPLVQGYQVRDYRCAKCHTTSHHASHWDHSLTAPHGPFYHE' A
#
# COMPACT_ATOMS: atom_id res chain seq x y z
N MET A 1 3.16 10.25 3.08
CA MET A 1 4.23 9.79 2.15
C MET A 1 4.46 8.32 2.44
N THR A 2 4.25 7.43 1.46
CA THR A 2 4.43 5.98 1.66
C THR A 2 5.88 5.63 1.35
N THR A 3 6.69 5.45 2.38
CA THR A 3 8.10 5.05 2.21
C THR A 3 8.17 3.67 1.57
N THR A 4 8.93 3.54 0.48
CA THR A 4 9.16 2.25 -0.18
C THR A 4 9.96 1.33 0.75
N PRO A 5 9.50 0.10 1.03
CA PRO A 5 10.20 -0.81 1.92
C PRO A 5 11.53 -1.28 1.31
N ILE A 6 12.52 -1.53 2.17
CA ILE A 6 13.85 -2.02 1.81
C ILE A 6 13.90 -3.54 1.99
N CYS A 7 14.57 -4.22 1.06
CA CYS A 7 14.80 -5.66 1.14
C CYS A 7 15.76 -5.97 2.31
N PRO A 8 15.40 -6.82 3.28
CA PRO A 8 16.27 -7.13 4.42
C PRO A 8 17.53 -7.92 4.03
N THR A 9 17.51 -8.58 2.86
CA THR A 9 18.63 -9.40 2.37
C THR A 9 19.62 -8.59 1.54
N CYS A 10 19.11 -7.76 0.63
CA CYS A 10 19.95 -7.01 -0.31
C CYS A 10 20.21 -5.57 0.12
N ASN A 11 19.45 -5.06 1.09
CA ASN A 11 19.43 -3.65 1.49
C ASN A 11 19.08 -2.68 0.33
N GLU A 12 18.34 -3.17 -0.65
CA GLU A 12 17.91 -2.43 -1.84
C GLU A 12 16.40 -2.12 -1.77
N PRO A 13 15.91 -1.06 -2.43
CA PRO A 13 14.49 -0.77 -2.49
C PRO A 13 13.70 -1.91 -3.16
N LEU A 14 12.56 -2.26 -2.57
CA LEU A 14 11.66 -3.25 -3.16
C LEU A 14 10.75 -2.60 -4.21
N GLU A 15 10.48 -3.34 -5.28
CA GLU A 15 9.56 -2.92 -6.34
C GLU A 15 8.13 -3.33 -5.99
N LEU A 16 7.17 -2.42 -6.20
CA LEU A 16 5.75 -2.73 -6.03
C LEU A 16 5.31 -3.64 -7.19
N ILE A 17 4.87 -4.86 -6.86
CA ILE A 17 4.41 -5.84 -7.86
C ILE A 17 2.90 -6.05 -7.84
N GLY A 18 2.21 -5.59 -6.80
CA GLY A 18 0.77 -5.76 -6.69
C GLY A 18 0.15 -4.94 -5.57
N ASN A 19 -1.14 -4.66 -5.71
CA ASN A 19 -1.98 -4.19 -4.62
C ASN A 19 -3.04 -5.26 -4.36
N ARG A 20 -3.18 -5.67 -3.11
CA ARG A 20 -4.22 -6.59 -2.68
C ARG A 20 -5.52 -5.83 -2.41
N PRO A 21 -6.67 -6.53 -2.41
CA PRO A 21 -7.94 -5.96 -1.98
C PRO A 21 -7.80 -5.32 -0.59
N LEU A 22 -8.55 -4.25 -0.37
CA LEU A 22 -8.64 -3.63 0.95
C LEU A 22 -9.21 -4.66 1.93
N VAL A 23 -8.51 -4.89 3.04
CA VAL A 23 -8.96 -5.78 4.11
C VAL A 23 -9.09 -4.96 5.37
N GLN A 24 -10.31 -4.89 5.94
CA GLN A 24 -10.57 -4.28 7.24
C GLN A 24 -10.00 -2.84 7.41
N GLY A 25 -10.02 -2.02 6.35
CA GLY A 25 -9.47 -0.66 6.40
C GLY A 25 -7.95 -0.59 6.26
N TYR A 26 -7.29 -1.64 5.75
CA TYR A 26 -5.87 -1.63 5.39
C TYR A 26 -5.69 -1.80 3.89
N GLN A 27 -4.79 -1.01 3.31
CA GLN A 27 -4.26 -1.24 1.97
C GLN A 27 -3.02 -2.12 2.08
N VAL A 28 -3.15 -3.33 1.54
CA VAL A 28 -2.05 -4.30 1.48
C VAL A 28 -1.37 -4.21 0.12
N ARG A 29 -0.05 -4.06 0.12
CA ARG A 29 0.79 -3.93 -1.07
C ARG A 29 1.84 -5.02 -1.09
N ASP A 30 2.00 -5.66 -2.24
CA ASP A 30 2.98 -6.72 -2.46
C ASP A 30 4.22 -6.13 -3.14
N TYR A 31 5.37 -6.41 -2.54
CA TYR A 31 6.66 -5.90 -2.97
C TYR A 31 7.61 -7.04 -3.30
N ARG A 32 8.51 -6.85 -4.28
CA ARG A 32 9.53 -7.84 -4.68
C ARG A 32 10.89 -7.18 -4.85
N CYS A 33 11.94 -7.86 -4.40
CA CYS A 33 13.32 -7.44 -4.67
C CYS A 33 13.75 -7.86 -6.09
N ALA A 34 14.27 -6.93 -6.89
CA ALA A 34 14.80 -7.24 -8.22
C ALA A 34 16.04 -8.16 -8.21
N LYS A 35 16.83 -8.15 -7.12
CA LYS A 35 18.07 -8.95 -7.01
C LYS A 35 17.85 -10.36 -6.51
N CYS A 36 17.21 -10.50 -5.35
CA CYS A 36 17.04 -11.80 -4.70
C CYS A 36 15.63 -12.39 -4.86
N HIS A 37 14.73 -11.69 -5.54
CA HIS A 37 13.36 -12.12 -5.82
C HIS A 37 12.50 -12.38 -4.56
N THR A 38 12.99 -11.95 -3.38
CA THR A 38 12.25 -12.03 -2.12
C THR A 38 11.01 -11.15 -2.20
N THR A 39 9.87 -11.71 -1.81
CA THR A 39 8.60 -11.01 -1.69
C THR A 39 8.34 -10.57 -0.26
N SER A 40 7.76 -9.39 -0.10
CA SER A 40 7.33 -8.84 1.20
C SER A 40 5.95 -8.19 1.06
N HIS A 41 5.17 -8.24 2.14
CA HIS A 41 3.84 -7.66 2.18
C HIS A 41 3.85 -6.49 3.16
N HIS A 42 3.36 -5.33 2.71
CA HIS A 42 3.23 -4.17 3.56
C HIS A 42 1.75 -3.80 3.69
N ALA A 43 1.23 -3.87 4.91
CA ALA A 43 -0.11 -3.39 5.23
C ALA A 43 0.01 -1.96 5.78
N SER A 44 -0.49 -0.99 5.02
CA SER A 44 -0.65 0.38 5.50
C SER A 44 -2.11 0.58 5.90
N HIS A 45 -2.34 1.19 7.07
CA HIS A 45 -3.70 1.59 7.44
C HIS A 45 -4.21 2.54 6.35
N TRP A 46 -5.34 2.18 5.74
CA TRP A 46 -6.01 3.04 4.80
C TRP A 46 -6.74 4.10 5.62
N ASP A 47 -6.27 5.34 5.54
CA ASP A 47 -6.92 6.42 6.25
C ASP A 47 -8.22 6.77 5.51
N HIS A 48 -9.36 6.37 6.10
CA HIS A 48 -10.68 6.65 5.55
C HIS A 48 -10.98 8.17 5.47
N SER A 49 -10.20 9.03 6.15
CA SER A 49 -10.45 10.49 6.17
C SER A 49 -10.12 11.18 4.85
N LEU A 50 -9.38 10.53 3.94
CA LEU A 50 -9.19 11.02 2.57
C LEU A 50 -10.36 10.69 1.64
N THR A 51 -11.29 9.85 2.10
CA THR A 51 -12.62 9.63 1.52
C THR A 51 -13.68 10.37 2.34
N ALA A 52 -13.41 11.62 2.73
CA ALA A 52 -14.52 12.53 3.00
C ALA A 52 -15.39 12.54 1.73
N PRO A 53 -16.69 12.18 1.79
CA PRO A 53 -17.55 12.32 0.63
C PRO A 53 -17.45 13.78 0.19
N HIS A 54 -17.19 14.00 -1.10
CA HIS A 54 -17.23 15.33 -1.68
C HIS A 54 -18.64 15.90 -1.49
N GLY A 55 -18.86 16.60 -0.37
CA GLY A 55 -20.08 17.32 -0.02
C GLY A 55 -21.32 16.45 0.18
N PRO A 56 -22.33 16.94 0.92
CA PRO A 56 -23.66 16.40 0.79
C PRO A 56 -24.09 16.60 -0.68
N PHE A 57 -24.50 15.52 -1.34
CA PHE A 57 -25.31 15.63 -2.55
C PHE A 57 -26.58 16.38 -2.13
N TYR A 58 -26.67 17.68 -2.46
CA TYR A 58 -27.91 18.43 -2.35
C TYR A 58 -28.95 17.71 -3.22
N HIS A 59 -29.93 17.09 -2.57
CA HIS A 59 -31.21 16.79 -3.19
C HIS A 59 -32.16 17.92 -2.77
N GLU A 60 -32.42 18.84 -3.69
CA GLU A 60 -33.63 19.65 -3.72
C GLU A 60 -34.25 19.59 -5.12
#